data_AF-A0A4P5WT61-F1
#
_entry.id   AF-A0A4P5WT61-F1
#
_cell.length_a   1.000
_cell.length_b   1.000
_cell.length_c   1.000
_cell.angle_alpha   90.00
_cell.angle_beta   90.00
_cell.angle_gamma   90.00
#
_symmetry.space_group_name_H-M   'P 1'
#
loop_
_entity.id
_entity.type
_entity.pdbx_description
1 polymer ?
#
loop_
_entity_poly.entity_id
_entity_poly.type
_entity_poly.pdbx_seq_one_letter_code
_entity_poly.pdbx_strand_id
1 'polypeptide(L)'
;MQLFVRRVFVHTLLLGSLVSVLLPGGLGLSSAALATEPQRDLIAGLKPLATIASGRQDSFSLRGDVRVSIDGSQQPVEMQLNRYDAVSFDLQLSHPEYALTLRRRSDVTVLLLPKHKTAFVAKGDVPEADSLAPANLVGRMISSASELAPVTLGLTMLSNGNIDDTLKALASLAKLELTSESGEWKNGNTVLSFPQAGQVQIIADGTSVLLTAGDASGSAPDVLSLADYRVTELDRAELERTFVRGVRRATEILSPGKSLTDPVQRARKVENGALQWIDGHRVVTLWGTPEELGTAHGKLLPEESRRCIESVLYSFGTANVVRTGRWFRHDLQDAYARLSPHIPERHKQETDALARSLQLDPETVQVLNVFPELFHCSGFAVFGSATKDGRLYHGRVLDYMTTIGLQDAATTFVVQPKGYFAFANVGYAGFVGSVSGMNAEKISLGEMGGRGEGQWDGAPMATLMRRALEECDTLAEVQKLWTDSPRTCEYYYVFADGETNEAVGVAATPQSIEFIRSGQGHERLGDGIPDTVVLSAGSRLTELRKRVTDKHGQIDTELAQWLMSRPVAMSSNLHNVLFIPQDGLLYVANASHSKPAAEMPYVKIDLYGLLKQSGTSASESTAAR
;
A
#
# COMPACT_ATOMS: atom_id res chain seq x y z
N MET A 1 -6.92 -9.28 -7.39
CA MET A 1 -6.55 -7.88 -7.09
C MET A 1 -5.03 -7.71 -6.97
N GLN A 2 -4.38 -8.13 -5.86
CA GLN A 2 -2.93 -7.95 -5.64
C GLN A 2 -2.04 -8.30 -6.85
N LEU A 3 -2.25 -9.46 -7.47
CA LEU A 3 -1.48 -9.90 -8.65
C LEU A 3 -1.58 -8.91 -9.82
N PHE A 4 -2.76 -8.33 -10.08
CA PHE A 4 -2.94 -7.32 -11.12
C PHE A 4 -2.22 -6.00 -10.76
N VAL A 5 -2.31 -5.57 -9.49
CA VAL A 5 -1.59 -4.38 -8.99
C VAL A 5 -0.08 -4.57 -9.14
N ARG A 6 0.44 -5.74 -8.73
CA ARG A 6 1.85 -6.12 -8.92
C ARG A 6 2.23 -6.17 -10.39
N ARG A 7 1.39 -6.73 -11.28
CA ARG A 7 1.65 -6.77 -12.73
C ARG A 7 1.72 -5.37 -13.31
N VAL A 8 0.69 -4.54 -13.16
CA VAL A 8 0.69 -3.16 -13.68
C VAL A 8 1.92 -2.42 -13.17
N PHE A 9 2.22 -2.49 -11.88
CA PHE A 9 3.38 -1.77 -11.35
C PHE A 9 4.73 -2.35 -11.75
N VAL A 10 4.96 -3.66 -11.77
CA VAL A 10 6.24 -4.23 -12.23
C VAL A 10 6.52 -3.82 -13.68
N HIS A 11 5.53 -3.90 -14.56
CA HIS A 11 5.70 -3.45 -15.95
C HIS A 11 5.92 -1.93 -16.05
N THR A 12 5.13 -1.10 -15.33
CA THR A 12 5.34 0.36 -15.32
C THR A 12 6.68 0.75 -14.68
N LEU A 13 7.16 0.01 -13.67
CA LEU A 13 8.44 0.29 -13.01
C LEU A 13 9.60 0.02 -13.96
N LEU A 14 9.59 -1.14 -14.62
CA LEU A 14 10.65 -1.53 -15.55
C LEU A 14 10.79 -0.51 -16.69
N LEU A 15 9.71 0.16 -17.09
CA LEU A 15 9.77 1.21 -18.10
C LEU A 15 10.41 2.52 -17.59
N GLY A 16 10.30 2.84 -16.30
CA GLY A 16 11.06 3.92 -15.66
C GLY A 16 12.49 3.51 -15.27
N SER A 17 12.69 2.25 -14.88
CA SER A 17 13.97 1.66 -14.49
C SER A 17 14.76 1.10 -15.69
N LEU A 18 14.30 1.29 -16.92
CA LEU A 18 15.13 1.03 -18.10
C LEU A 18 16.34 1.97 -18.19
N VAL A 19 16.31 3.07 -17.47
CA VAL A 19 17.48 3.91 -17.20
C VAL A 19 18.37 3.32 -16.09
N SER A 20 17.82 2.52 -15.16
CA SER A 20 18.59 1.96 -14.03
C SER A 20 19.56 0.87 -14.43
N VAL A 21 19.25 0.11 -15.48
CA VAL A 21 20.15 -0.91 -16.02
C VAL A 21 21.44 -0.30 -16.59
N LEU A 22 21.43 1.00 -16.89
CA LEU A 22 22.61 1.75 -17.32
C LEU A 22 23.58 2.10 -16.17
N LEU A 23 23.29 1.71 -14.92
CA LEU A 23 23.92 2.26 -13.70
C LEU A 23 24.26 1.25 -12.55
N PRO A 24 25.33 0.45 -12.66
CA PRO A 24 26.13 -0.08 -11.53
C PRO A 24 27.31 0.87 -11.11
N GLY A 25 28.41 0.41 -10.45
CA GLY A 25 29.53 1.25 -9.87
C GLY A 25 31.03 0.80 -10.12
N GLY A 26 31.96 1.73 -10.47
CA GLY A 26 33.31 1.55 -11.12
C GLY A 26 33.99 2.88 -11.63
N LEU A 27 34.54 3.05 -12.88
CA LEU A 27 34.89 4.36 -13.58
C LEU A 27 35.71 4.35 -14.95
N GLY A 28 35.26 5.04 -16.05
CA GLY A 28 35.95 5.32 -17.38
C GLY A 28 36.13 4.15 -18.41
N LEU A 29 36.19 4.20 -19.77
CA LEU A 29 36.23 5.14 -20.96
C LEU A 29 35.87 4.29 -22.27
N SER A 30 35.68 4.67 -23.58
CA SER A 30 35.48 5.90 -24.43
C SER A 30 35.04 5.68 -25.92
N SER A 31 33.84 6.17 -26.33
CA SER A 31 33.37 6.76 -27.64
C SER A 31 33.97 6.34 -29.01
N ALA A 32 33.28 6.20 -30.16
CA ALA A 32 31.88 6.49 -30.59
C ALA A 32 31.57 5.92 -32.04
N ALA A 33 30.44 6.32 -32.64
CA ALA A 33 30.01 6.20 -34.06
C ALA A 33 29.26 4.91 -34.51
N LEU A 34 28.50 5.06 -35.61
CA LEU A 34 27.45 4.13 -36.09
C LEU A 34 27.92 3.27 -37.28
N ALA A 35 27.51 2.00 -37.30
CA ALA A 35 27.68 1.05 -38.40
C ALA A 35 26.42 0.17 -38.57
N THR A 36 26.31 -0.52 -39.71
CA THR A 36 25.19 -1.45 -40.01
C THR A 36 25.44 -2.89 -39.53
N GLU A 37 26.52 -3.14 -38.80
CA GLU A 37 26.77 -4.37 -38.04
C GLU A 37 26.22 -4.24 -36.60
N PRO A 38 25.91 -5.34 -35.89
CA PRO A 38 25.55 -5.29 -34.48
C PRO A 38 26.63 -4.56 -33.67
N GLN A 39 26.22 -3.53 -32.91
CA GLN A 39 27.13 -2.47 -32.48
C GLN A 39 27.91 -2.87 -31.23
N ARG A 40 29.11 -3.43 -31.41
CA ARG A 40 29.92 -3.99 -30.31
C ARG A 40 30.50 -2.94 -29.34
N ASP A 41 30.60 -1.67 -29.73
CA ASP A 41 31.06 -0.60 -28.83
C ASP A 41 29.95 -0.17 -27.84
N LEU A 42 30.23 -0.33 -26.56
CA LEU A 42 29.30 -0.04 -25.46
C LEU A 42 28.86 1.42 -25.41
N ILE A 43 29.77 2.36 -25.67
CA ILE A 43 29.45 3.80 -25.57
C ILE A 43 28.58 4.23 -26.74
N ALA A 44 28.95 3.83 -27.97
CA ALA A 44 28.23 4.17 -29.19
C ALA A 44 26.86 3.48 -29.26
N GLY A 45 26.73 2.24 -28.78
CA GLY A 45 25.46 1.52 -28.66
C GLY A 45 24.50 2.13 -27.62
N LEU A 46 25.01 2.62 -26.49
CA LEU A 46 24.21 3.32 -25.48
C LEU A 46 23.87 4.76 -25.84
N LYS A 47 24.66 5.42 -26.70
CA LYS A 47 24.55 6.86 -27.01
C LYS A 47 23.15 7.31 -27.45
N PRO A 48 22.37 6.58 -28.26
CA PRO A 48 21.00 6.99 -28.63
C PRO A 48 20.08 7.10 -27.41
N LEU A 49 20.02 6.07 -26.57
CA LEU A 49 19.20 6.09 -25.34
C LEU A 49 19.71 7.12 -24.32
N ALA A 50 21.03 7.28 -24.18
CA ALA A 50 21.61 8.28 -23.30
C ALA A 50 21.31 9.72 -23.73
N THR A 51 21.20 9.97 -25.04
CA THR A 51 20.82 11.28 -25.60
C THR A 51 19.35 11.57 -25.28
N ILE A 52 18.45 10.60 -25.49
CA ILE A 52 17.05 10.68 -25.06
C ILE A 52 16.96 10.93 -23.54
N ALA A 53 17.62 10.10 -22.73
CA ALA A 53 17.60 10.16 -21.27
C ALA A 53 18.19 11.46 -20.69
N SER A 54 19.15 12.09 -21.38
CA SER A 54 19.69 13.41 -20.98
C SER A 54 18.66 14.55 -21.07
N GLY A 55 17.49 14.32 -21.68
CA GLY A 55 16.43 15.30 -21.90
C GLY A 55 16.69 16.27 -23.07
N ARG A 56 17.88 16.23 -23.68
CA ARG A 56 18.37 17.17 -24.71
C ARG A 56 17.72 17.03 -26.10
N GLN A 57 16.96 15.97 -26.32
CA GLN A 57 16.12 15.81 -27.51
C GLN A 57 14.67 16.14 -27.19
N ASP A 58 14.18 17.28 -27.67
CA ASP A 58 12.78 17.67 -27.53
C ASP A 58 11.81 16.83 -28.37
N SER A 59 12.31 16.08 -29.36
CA SER A 59 11.51 15.14 -30.15
C SER A 59 12.25 13.80 -30.30
N PHE A 60 11.57 12.69 -30.03
CA PHE A 60 12.07 11.31 -30.21
C PHE A 60 10.93 10.28 -30.12
N SER A 61 11.17 9.11 -30.70
CA SER A 61 10.35 7.90 -30.54
C SER A 61 11.16 6.83 -29.81
N LEU A 62 10.54 6.17 -28.84
CA LEU A 62 11.11 5.05 -28.09
C LEU A 62 10.09 3.92 -28.01
N ARG A 63 10.42 2.75 -28.56
CA ARG A 63 9.61 1.52 -28.46
C ARG A 63 10.29 0.51 -27.54
N GLY A 64 9.50 -0.30 -26.85
CA GLY A 64 9.99 -1.38 -25.99
C GLY A 64 9.16 -2.67 -26.12
N ASP A 65 9.82 -3.81 -26.27
CA ASP A 65 9.27 -5.15 -25.94
C ASP A 65 9.86 -5.56 -24.59
N VAL A 66 9.03 -5.59 -23.55
CA VAL A 66 9.39 -5.95 -22.17
C VAL A 66 8.76 -7.29 -21.84
N ARG A 67 9.55 -8.27 -21.41
CA ARG A 67 9.09 -9.60 -20.98
C ARG A 67 9.57 -9.87 -19.58
N VAL A 68 8.63 -10.10 -18.67
CA VAL A 68 8.91 -10.19 -17.22
C VAL A 68 8.43 -11.52 -16.67
N SER A 69 9.25 -12.17 -15.86
CA SER A 69 8.81 -13.31 -15.04
C SER A 69 7.93 -12.81 -13.89
N ILE A 70 6.61 -12.99 -14.01
CA ILE A 70 5.64 -12.68 -12.95
C ILE A 70 4.82 -13.94 -12.67
N ASP A 71 4.71 -14.30 -11.39
CA ASP A 71 4.02 -15.50 -10.90
C ASP A 71 4.54 -16.82 -11.55
N GLY A 72 5.80 -16.85 -12.00
CA GLY A 72 6.40 -17.97 -12.74
C GLY A 72 6.08 -18.01 -14.24
N SER A 73 5.34 -17.00 -14.75
CA SER A 73 4.98 -16.85 -16.16
C SER A 73 5.74 -15.68 -16.81
N GLN A 74 6.17 -15.82 -18.07
CA GLN A 74 6.69 -14.70 -18.85
C GLN A 74 5.53 -13.86 -19.40
N GLN A 75 5.49 -12.58 -19.04
CA GLN A 75 4.42 -11.66 -19.46
C GLN A 75 4.98 -10.56 -20.36
N PRO A 76 4.46 -10.42 -21.61
CA PRO A 76 4.91 -9.40 -22.54
C PRO A 76 4.13 -8.09 -22.37
N VAL A 77 4.85 -6.97 -22.37
CA VAL A 77 4.32 -5.60 -22.47
C VAL A 77 5.03 -4.85 -23.56
N GLU A 78 4.26 -4.27 -24.46
CA GLU A 78 4.76 -3.34 -25.48
C GLU A 78 4.62 -1.90 -24.95
N MET A 79 5.69 -1.11 -25.09
CA MET A 79 5.67 0.34 -24.88
C MET A 79 5.89 1.06 -26.21
N GLN A 80 5.18 2.16 -26.44
CA GLN A 80 5.63 3.23 -27.32
C GLN A 80 5.53 4.59 -26.61
N LEU A 81 6.63 5.32 -26.56
CA LEU A 81 6.71 6.72 -26.12
C LEU A 81 7.12 7.59 -27.31
N ASN A 82 6.26 8.52 -27.72
CA ASN A 82 6.59 9.56 -28.69
C ASN A 82 6.64 10.91 -27.97
N ARG A 83 7.81 11.55 -27.86
CA ARG A 83 7.93 12.95 -27.47
C ARG A 83 7.91 13.79 -28.75
N TYR A 84 7.07 14.82 -28.82
CA TYR A 84 6.92 15.67 -30.01
C TYR A 84 7.62 17.03 -29.84
N ASP A 85 7.64 17.55 -28.62
CA ASP A 85 8.26 18.81 -28.26
C ASP A 85 8.67 18.84 -26.76
N ALA A 86 9.12 20.00 -26.29
CA ALA A 86 9.55 20.20 -24.91
C ALA A 86 8.51 19.75 -23.84
N VAL A 87 7.23 19.80 -24.18
CA VAL A 87 6.05 19.70 -23.30
C VAL A 87 5.12 18.53 -23.65
N SER A 88 5.02 18.17 -24.94
CA SER A 88 4.04 17.21 -25.47
C SER A 88 4.61 15.80 -25.71
N PHE A 89 3.86 14.78 -25.29
CA PHE A 89 4.17 13.38 -25.60
C PHE A 89 2.91 12.48 -25.63
N ASP A 90 3.02 11.32 -26.26
CA ASP A 90 2.08 10.19 -26.15
C ASP A 90 2.85 8.96 -25.60
N LEU A 91 2.41 8.40 -24.48
CA LEU A 91 2.91 7.14 -23.90
C LEU A 91 1.81 6.07 -23.98
N GLN A 92 2.04 5.01 -24.74
CA GLN A 92 1.16 3.85 -24.86
C GLN A 92 1.79 2.61 -24.24
N LEU A 93 1.02 1.88 -23.42
CA LEU A 93 1.36 0.56 -22.89
C LEU A 93 0.31 -0.47 -23.33
N SER A 94 0.74 -1.61 -23.86
CA SER A 94 -0.13 -2.72 -24.30
C SER A 94 0.23 -4.03 -23.59
N HIS A 95 -0.75 -4.70 -22.99
CA HIS A 95 -0.67 -6.04 -22.39
C HIS A 95 -1.91 -6.87 -22.80
N PRO A 96 -1.90 -8.20 -22.68
CA PRO A 96 -3.11 -9.00 -22.88
C PRO A 96 -4.25 -8.62 -21.94
N GLU A 97 -3.99 -8.41 -20.64
CA GLU A 97 -5.00 -8.12 -19.61
C GLU A 97 -5.39 -6.63 -19.54
N TYR A 98 -4.51 -5.70 -19.92
CA TYR A 98 -4.76 -4.24 -19.83
C TYR A 98 -4.11 -3.46 -20.99
N ALA A 99 -4.55 -2.23 -21.24
CA ALA A 99 -3.88 -1.30 -22.14
C ALA A 99 -4.22 0.13 -21.72
N LEU A 100 -3.26 1.05 -21.88
CA LEU A 100 -3.47 2.48 -21.63
C LEU A 100 -2.70 3.35 -22.63
N THR A 101 -3.20 4.56 -22.87
CA THR A 101 -2.46 5.61 -23.59
C THR A 101 -2.60 6.93 -22.83
N LEU A 102 -1.48 7.48 -22.37
CA LEU A 102 -1.37 8.77 -21.70
C LEU A 102 -0.84 9.81 -22.69
N ARG A 103 -1.69 10.74 -23.09
CA ARG A 103 -1.34 11.84 -24.00
C ARG A 103 -1.22 13.14 -23.22
N ARG A 104 -0.10 13.85 -23.33
CA ARG A 104 0.13 15.17 -22.72
C ARG A 104 0.35 16.23 -23.78
N ARG A 105 -0.26 17.40 -23.60
CA ARG A 105 -0.03 18.63 -24.38
C ARG A 105 0.29 19.79 -23.43
N SER A 106 0.32 21.02 -23.92
CA SER A 106 0.59 22.21 -23.09
C SER A 106 -0.50 22.47 -22.04
N ASP A 107 -1.78 22.33 -22.40
CA ASP A 107 -2.98 22.72 -21.64
C ASP A 107 -3.79 21.53 -21.11
N VAL A 108 -3.77 20.38 -21.81
CA VAL A 108 -4.56 19.19 -21.50
C VAL A 108 -3.69 17.93 -21.37
N THR A 109 -4.13 17.01 -20.51
CA THR A 109 -3.60 15.64 -20.40
C THR A 109 -4.76 14.65 -20.44
N VAL A 110 -4.64 13.60 -21.25
CA VAL A 110 -5.71 12.62 -21.52
C VAL A 110 -5.22 11.20 -21.26
N LEU A 111 -5.95 10.44 -20.44
CA LEU A 111 -5.74 9.00 -20.23
C LEU A 111 -6.80 8.20 -20.98
N LEU A 112 -6.38 7.38 -21.94
CA LEU A 112 -7.22 6.40 -22.64
C LEU A 112 -7.04 5.03 -22.02
N LEU A 113 -8.14 4.29 -21.86
CA LEU A 113 -8.15 2.89 -21.45
C LEU A 113 -8.91 2.06 -22.51
N PRO A 114 -8.25 1.64 -23.62
CA PRO A 114 -8.92 1.04 -24.77
C PRO A 114 -9.74 -0.22 -24.42
N LYS A 115 -9.25 -1.05 -23.50
CA LYS A 115 -9.94 -2.27 -23.02
C LYS A 115 -11.27 -1.97 -22.32
N HIS A 116 -11.46 -0.76 -21.82
CA HIS A 116 -12.66 -0.28 -21.12
C HIS A 116 -13.47 0.77 -21.91
N LYS A 117 -13.02 1.17 -23.11
CA LYS A 117 -13.55 2.30 -23.89
C LYS A 117 -13.83 3.55 -23.04
N THR A 118 -12.96 3.86 -22.07
CA THR A 118 -13.06 5.06 -21.22
C THR A 118 -11.88 5.99 -21.46
N ALA A 119 -12.15 7.29 -21.52
CA ALA A 119 -11.14 8.33 -21.64
C ALA A 119 -11.34 9.37 -20.52
N PHE A 120 -10.27 9.72 -19.82
CA PHE A 120 -10.25 10.82 -18.85
C PHE A 120 -9.55 12.02 -19.47
N VAL A 121 -10.21 13.17 -19.54
CA VAL A 121 -9.71 14.40 -20.18
C VAL A 121 -9.52 15.46 -19.10
N ALA A 122 -8.27 15.79 -18.78
CA ALA A 122 -7.93 16.62 -17.63
C ALA A 122 -7.29 17.95 -18.04
N LYS A 123 -7.84 19.07 -17.54
CA LYS A 123 -7.49 20.45 -17.92
C LYS A 123 -7.23 21.29 -16.66
N GLY A 124 -6.49 22.39 -16.81
CA GLY A 124 -6.10 23.28 -15.71
C GLY A 124 -4.60 23.28 -15.41
N ASP A 125 -4.21 24.04 -14.39
CA ASP A 125 -2.82 24.15 -13.94
C ASP A 125 -2.38 22.94 -13.11
N VAL A 126 -1.06 22.72 -13.03
CA VAL A 126 -0.48 21.58 -12.28
C VAL A 126 0.72 22.07 -11.46
N PRO A 127 0.78 21.80 -10.14
CA PRO A 127 1.97 22.06 -9.33
C PRO A 127 3.17 21.28 -9.89
N GLU A 128 4.34 21.90 -10.01
CA GLU A 128 5.52 21.29 -10.66
C GLU A 128 5.85 19.90 -10.09
N ALA A 129 5.79 19.74 -8.77
CA ALA A 129 6.05 18.48 -8.05
C ALA A 129 5.07 17.33 -8.39
N ASP A 130 3.88 17.65 -8.93
CA ASP A 130 2.86 16.69 -9.36
C ASP A 130 2.82 16.52 -10.89
N SER A 131 3.59 17.29 -11.67
CA SER A 131 3.40 17.35 -13.13
C SER A 131 4.09 16.23 -13.91
N LEU A 132 3.40 15.77 -14.95
CA LEU A 132 3.91 14.88 -15.99
C LEU A 132 4.78 15.58 -17.05
N ALA A 133 5.08 16.88 -16.91
CA ALA A 133 5.95 17.60 -17.85
C ALA A 133 7.30 16.89 -18.06
N PRO A 134 7.81 16.71 -19.31
CA PRO A 134 9.03 15.92 -19.56
C PRO A 134 10.27 16.36 -18.76
N ALA A 135 10.42 17.67 -18.53
CA ALA A 135 11.50 18.22 -17.73
C ALA A 135 11.48 17.66 -16.29
N ASN A 136 12.57 17.02 -15.88
CA ASN A 136 12.77 16.41 -14.55
C ASN A 136 11.70 15.36 -14.15
N LEU A 137 11.01 14.72 -15.11
CA LEU A 137 9.94 13.78 -14.82
C LEU A 137 10.38 12.60 -13.94
N VAL A 138 11.54 12.00 -14.26
CA VAL A 138 12.09 10.87 -13.50
C VAL A 138 12.46 11.27 -12.06
N GLY A 139 12.95 12.50 -11.85
CA GLY A 139 13.26 13.01 -10.50
C GLY A 139 12.03 13.22 -9.62
N ARG A 140 10.82 13.30 -10.20
CA ARG A 140 9.55 13.28 -9.46
C ARG A 140 9.00 11.87 -9.28
N MET A 141 9.29 10.97 -10.22
CA MET A 141 8.84 9.57 -10.24
C MET A 141 9.77 8.55 -9.54
N ILE A 142 10.98 8.94 -9.11
CA ILE A 142 11.90 8.08 -8.35
C ILE A 142 12.41 8.87 -7.14
N SER A 143 12.13 8.38 -5.93
CA SER A 143 12.53 9.04 -4.68
C SER A 143 13.82 8.46 -4.10
N SER A 144 14.44 9.20 -3.17
CA SER A 144 15.59 8.73 -2.38
C SER A 144 15.27 7.55 -1.44
N ALA A 145 14.00 7.17 -1.30
CA ALA A 145 13.57 6.00 -0.53
C ALA A 145 13.47 4.71 -1.37
N SER A 146 13.73 4.77 -2.69
CA SER A 146 13.89 3.60 -3.55
C SER A 146 15.37 3.27 -3.77
N GLU A 147 15.70 1.99 -3.97
CA GLU A 147 17.03 1.57 -4.46
C GLU A 147 17.34 2.10 -5.87
N LEU A 148 16.33 2.58 -6.59
CA LEU A 148 16.47 3.30 -7.86
C LEU A 148 16.95 4.76 -7.70
N ALA A 149 17.20 5.27 -6.49
CA ALA A 149 17.71 6.63 -6.29
C ALA A 149 19.02 6.99 -7.08
N PRO A 150 20.00 6.08 -7.30
CA PRO A 150 21.17 6.35 -8.12
C PRO A 150 20.85 6.62 -9.60
N VAL A 151 19.66 6.20 -10.07
CA VAL A 151 19.19 6.40 -11.45
C VAL A 151 18.95 7.88 -11.73
N THR A 152 18.26 8.55 -10.79
CA THR A 152 18.05 10.01 -10.82
C THR A 152 19.38 10.77 -10.78
N LEU A 153 20.38 10.26 -10.04
CA LEU A 153 21.72 10.85 -10.02
C LEU A 153 22.43 10.69 -11.37
N GLY A 154 22.43 9.50 -11.98
CA GLY A 154 23.04 9.26 -13.29
C GLY A 154 22.37 10.05 -14.42
N LEU A 155 21.04 10.20 -14.38
CA LEU A 155 20.29 11.12 -15.26
C LEU A 155 20.72 12.57 -15.07
N THR A 156 20.93 13.01 -13.83
CA THR A 156 21.40 14.36 -13.52
C THR A 156 22.83 14.58 -14.00
N MET A 157 23.66 13.54 -14.06
CA MET A 157 24.96 13.61 -14.72
C MET A 157 24.83 13.68 -16.24
N LEU A 158 23.96 12.88 -16.87
CA LEU A 158 23.73 12.88 -18.32
C LEU A 158 23.17 14.20 -18.86
N SER A 159 22.24 14.83 -18.12
CA SER A 159 21.61 16.09 -18.53
C SER A 159 22.54 17.31 -18.42
N ASN A 160 23.47 17.30 -17.47
CA ASN A 160 24.42 18.41 -17.22
C ASN A 160 25.81 18.19 -17.85
N GLY A 161 26.30 16.95 -17.92
CA GLY A 161 27.65 16.61 -18.39
C GLY A 161 27.75 16.36 -19.89
N ASN A 162 28.95 16.02 -20.38
CA ASN A 162 29.11 15.46 -21.72
C ASN A 162 28.51 14.04 -21.73
N ILE A 163 27.64 13.72 -22.69
CA ILE A 163 26.99 12.39 -22.78
C ILE A 163 28.03 11.29 -22.94
N ASP A 164 29.04 11.48 -23.79
CA ASP A 164 30.09 10.50 -23.98
C ASP A 164 30.90 10.35 -22.69
N ASP A 165 31.34 11.45 -22.05
CA ASP A 165 32.15 11.36 -20.82
C ASP A 165 31.37 10.86 -19.60
N THR A 166 30.05 11.04 -19.60
CA THR A 166 29.17 10.44 -18.59
C THR A 166 29.01 8.96 -18.85
N LEU A 167 28.57 8.54 -20.05
CA LEU A 167 28.49 7.11 -20.42
C LEU A 167 29.81 6.38 -20.19
N LYS A 168 30.94 7.03 -20.49
CA LYS A 168 32.29 6.55 -20.17
C LYS A 168 32.49 6.25 -18.69
N ALA A 169 32.06 7.16 -17.81
CA ALA A 169 32.07 6.90 -16.39
C ALA A 169 31.19 5.67 -16.09
N LEU A 170 29.94 5.67 -16.58
CA LEU A 170 28.92 4.65 -16.28
C LEU A 170 29.23 3.23 -16.83
N ALA A 171 29.90 3.12 -17.97
CA ALA A 171 30.10 1.85 -18.69
C ALA A 171 31.01 0.88 -17.94
N SER A 172 32.10 1.39 -17.38
CA SER A 172 32.92 0.66 -16.42
C SER A 172 32.46 0.87 -15.00
N LEU A 173 31.59 1.86 -14.70
CA LEU A 173 30.75 1.71 -13.51
C LEU A 173 30.02 0.36 -13.56
N ALA A 174 29.51 -0.03 -14.73
CA ALA A 174 28.79 -1.27 -14.92
C ALA A 174 29.63 -2.57 -14.79
N LYS A 175 30.97 -2.48 -14.78
CA LYS A 175 31.90 -3.63 -14.82
C LYS A 175 31.50 -4.69 -15.86
N LEU A 176 31.04 -4.23 -17.02
CA LEU A 176 30.60 -5.11 -18.09
C LEU A 176 31.81 -5.67 -18.85
N GLU A 177 31.87 -6.99 -18.99
CA GLU A 177 32.89 -7.69 -19.77
C GLU A 177 32.33 -8.07 -21.15
N LEU A 178 33.09 -7.76 -22.21
CA LEU A 178 32.70 -8.10 -23.58
C LEU A 178 32.98 -9.57 -23.89
N THR A 179 31.92 -10.34 -24.11
CA THR A 179 31.99 -11.71 -24.62
C THR A 179 32.42 -11.67 -26.10
N SER A 180 33.67 -12.01 -26.38
CA SER A 180 34.27 -11.91 -27.72
C SER A 180 33.55 -12.74 -28.79
N GLU A 181 32.96 -13.88 -28.40
CA GLU A 181 32.26 -14.81 -29.29
C GLU A 181 30.89 -14.29 -29.74
N SER A 182 30.09 -13.72 -28.83
CA SER A 182 28.71 -13.26 -29.10
C SER A 182 28.58 -11.75 -29.33
N GLY A 183 29.57 -10.95 -28.92
CA GLY A 183 29.50 -9.48 -28.94
C GLY A 183 28.64 -8.88 -27.82
N GLU A 184 28.25 -9.69 -26.83
CA GLU A 184 27.44 -9.28 -25.68
C GLU A 184 28.30 -8.76 -24.52
N TRP A 185 27.81 -7.75 -23.82
CA TRP A 185 28.41 -7.18 -22.61
C TRP A 185 27.74 -7.79 -21.36
N LYS A 186 28.51 -8.32 -20.40
CA LYS A 186 27.98 -9.11 -19.27
C LYS A 186 28.51 -8.71 -17.91
N ASN A 187 27.65 -8.78 -16.89
CA ASN A 187 28.03 -8.70 -15.48
C ASN A 187 27.04 -9.57 -14.66
N GLY A 188 27.54 -10.67 -14.09
CA GLY A 188 26.71 -11.65 -13.39
C GLY A 188 25.59 -12.20 -14.28
N ASN A 189 24.35 -12.11 -13.82
CA ASN A 189 23.16 -12.51 -14.57
C ASN A 189 22.71 -11.48 -15.63
N THR A 190 23.33 -10.29 -15.68
CA THR A 190 22.95 -9.23 -16.63
C THR A 190 23.72 -9.39 -17.94
N VAL A 191 22.97 -9.40 -19.05
CA VAL A 191 23.47 -9.36 -20.43
C VAL A 191 22.93 -8.10 -21.11
N LEU A 192 23.81 -7.37 -21.78
CA LEU A 192 23.52 -6.18 -22.56
C LEU A 192 24.04 -6.38 -23.99
N SER A 193 23.22 -6.09 -25.00
CA SER A 193 23.61 -6.21 -26.41
C SER A 193 22.94 -5.16 -27.29
N PHE A 194 23.42 -5.02 -28.53
CA PHE A 194 23.00 -3.98 -29.48
C PHE A 194 22.64 -4.63 -30.81
N PRO A 195 21.42 -5.21 -30.94
CA PRO A 195 21.05 -6.05 -32.10
C PRO A 195 21.09 -5.29 -33.43
N GLN A 196 20.78 -3.99 -33.40
CA GLN A 196 20.83 -3.06 -34.52
C GLN A 196 21.22 -1.66 -34.01
N ALA A 197 21.63 -0.76 -34.91
CA ALA A 197 21.84 0.64 -34.57
C ALA A 197 20.57 1.28 -33.95
N GLY A 198 20.72 1.93 -32.80
CA GLY A 198 19.58 2.50 -32.05
C GLY A 198 18.77 1.49 -31.23
N GLN A 199 19.12 0.19 -31.26
CA GLN A 199 18.52 -0.84 -30.41
C GLN A 199 19.44 -1.21 -29.25
N VAL A 200 18.84 -1.40 -28.07
CA VAL A 200 19.52 -1.88 -26.87
C VAL A 200 18.69 -3.00 -26.28
N GLN A 201 19.28 -4.19 -26.15
CA GLN A 201 18.66 -5.33 -25.49
C GLN A 201 19.33 -5.60 -24.14
N ILE A 202 18.51 -5.83 -23.14
CA ILE A 202 18.85 -6.15 -21.76
C ILE A 202 18.22 -7.49 -21.41
N ILE A 203 18.96 -8.38 -20.75
CA ILE A 203 18.42 -9.58 -20.12
C ILE A 203 19.02 -9.67 -18.72
N ALA A 204 18.18 -9.70 -17.68
CA ALA A 204 18.60 -9.80 -16.28
C ALA A 204 17.51 -10.45 -15.43
N ASP A 205 17.87 -11.41 -14.58
CA ASP A 205 17.03 -12.02 -13.54
C ASP A 205 15.59 -12.39 -13.97
N GLY A 206 15.47 -13.05 -15.12
CA GLY A 206 14.18 -13.49 -15.67
C GLY A 206 13.37 -12.39 -16.35
N THR A 207 13.94 -11.21 -16.55
CA THR A 207 13.41 -10.11 -17.36
C THR A 207 14.23 -9.97 -18.63
N SER A 208 13.57 -9.71 -19.76
CA SER A 208 14.19 -9.33 -21.03
C SER A 208 13.54 -8.04 -21.53
N VAL A 209 14.33 -7.09 -22.01
CA VAL A 209 13.82 -5.86 -22.62
C VAL A 209 14.59 -5.56 -23.91
N LEU A 210 13.87 -5.29 -24.99
CA LEU A 210 14.43 -4.70 -26.21
C LEU A 210 13.87 -3.28 -26.37
N LEU A 211 14.73 -2.26 -26.22
CA LEU A 211 14.42 -0.89 -26.58
C LEU A 211 14.86 -0.59 -28.03
N THR A 212 14.08 0.22 -28.74
CA THR A 212 14.41 0.79 -30.05
C THR A 212 14.17 2.30 -30.02
N ALA A 213 15.23 3.08 -30.16
CA ALA A 213 15.18 4.53 -30.35
C ALA A 213 14.99 4.89 -31.84
N GLY A 214 14.35 6.02 -32.10
CA GLY A 214 14.22 6.63 -33.43
C GLY A 214 13.62 8.03 -33.33
N ASP A 215 13.31 8.63 -34.47
CA ASP A 215 12.67 9.95 -34.53
C ASP A 215 11.16 9.87 -34.31
N ALA A 216 10.54 10.86 -33.67
CA ALA A 216 9.10 11.02 -33.72
C ALA A 216 8.72 11.75 -35.02
N SER A 217 7.97 11.07 -35.87
CA SER A 217 7.53 11.61 -37.16
C SER A 217 6.14 12.25 -37.08
N GLY A 218 6.02 13.44 -37.68
CA GLY A 218 4.77 14.21 -37.73
C GLY A 218 4.50 15.07 -36.49
N SER A 219 3.43 15.86 -36.57
CA SER A 219 2.91 16.62 -35.43
C SER A 219 2.23 15.71 -34.41
N ALA A 220 2.18 16.15 -33.15
CA ALA A 220 1.39 15.47 -32.11
C ALA A 220 -0.06 15.25 -32.57
N PRO A 221 -0.62 14.02 -32.47
CA PRO A 221 -2.00 13.75 -32.85
C PRO A 221 -3.01 14.59 -32.07
N ASP A 222 -4.18 14.83 -32.67
CA ASP A 222 -5.31 15.41 -31.95
C ASP A 222 -5.64 14.58 -30.71
N VAL A 223 -5.55 15.25 -29.56
CA VAL A 223 -5.71 14.67 -28.24
C VAL A 223 -7.18 14.40 -27.91
N LEU A 224 -8.12 15.09 -28.59
CA LEU A 224 -9.57 14.99 -28.38
C LEU A 224 -10.30 14.14 -29.42
N SER A 225 -9.58 13.44 -30.30
CA SER A 225 -10.13 12.39 -31.17
C SER A 225 -10.52 11.15 -30.35
N LEU A 226 -11.72 11.20 -29.77
CA LEU A 226 -12.21 10.30 -28.70
C LEU A 226 -13.57 9.64 -28.98
N ALA A 227 -14.05 9.63 -30.23
CA ALA A 227 -15.42 9.24 -30.59
C ALA A 227 -15.88 7.86 -30.09
N ASP A 228 -14.95 6.89 -29.97
CA ASP A 228 -15.22 5.53 -29.46
C ASP A 228 -15.22 5.40 -27.92
N TYR A 229 -14.99 6.48 -27.18
CA TYR A 229 -14.74 6.47 -25.75
C TYR A 229 -15.82 7.22 -24.95
N ARG A 230 -16.23 6.63 -23.82
CA ARG A 230 -16.92 7.37 -22.75
C ARG A 230 -15.92 8.33 -22.11
N VAL A 231 -16.11 9.62 -22.35
CA VAL A 231 -15.29 10.69 -21.76
C VAL A 231 -15.73 10.98 -20.32
N THR A 232 -14.77 11.31 -19.46
CA THR A 232 -14.97 11.90 -18.13
C THR A 232 -13.97 13.04 -18.00
N GLU A 233 -14.42 14.26 -17.68
CA GLU A 233 -13.51 15.37 -17.42
C GLU A 233 -12.99 15.34 -15.99
N LEU A 234 -11.76 15.81 -15.78
CA LEU A 234 -11.07 15.86 -14.48
C LEU A 234 -10.29 17.16 -14.33
N ASP A 235 -9.89 17.49 -13.10
CA ASP A 235 -8.80 18.42 -12.86
C ASP A 235 -7.46 17.83 -13.31
N ARG A 236 -6.61 18.66 -13.94
CA ARG A 236 -5.31 18.19 -14.46
C ARG A 236 -4.32 17.88 -13.35
N ALA A 237 -4.29 18.64 -12.27
CA ALA A 237 -3.39 18.33 -11.16
C ALA A 237 -3.76 17.00 -10.51
N GLU A 238 -5.04 16.64 -10.44
CA GLU A 238 -5.47 15.32 -9.95
C GLU A 238 -4.96 14.17 -10.84
N LEU A 239 -5.12 14.27 -12.17
CA LEU A 239 -4.64 13.23 -13.10
C LEU A 239 -3.10 13.13 -13.05
N GLU A 240 -2.37 14.24 -13.22
CA GLU A 240 -0.89 14.19 -13.24
C GLU A 240 -0.32 13.71 -11.90
N ARG A 241 -0.85 14.18 -10.76
CA ARG A 241 -0.50 13.73 -9.40
C ARG A 241 -0.68 12.23 -9.23
N THR A 242 -1.80 11.68 -9.72
CA THR A 242 -2.13 10.26 -9.57
C THR A 242 -1.06 9.37 -10.22
N PHE A 243 -0.60 9.73 -11.42
CA PHE A 243 0.50 9.01 -12.08
C PHE A 243 1.87 9.31 -11.45
N VAL A 244 2.22 10.58 -11.20
CA VAL A 244 3.55 10.93 -10.66
C VAL A 244 3.77 10.31 -9.27
N ARG A 245 2.83 10.49 -8.34
CA ARG A 245 2.93 9.91 -6.99
C ARG A 245 2.68 8.40 -6.99
N GLY A 246 1.82 7.89 -7.89
CA GLY A 246 1.56 6.46 -8.03
C GLY A 246 2.79 5.67 -8.48
N VAL A 247 3.49 6.15 -9.52
CA VAL A 247 4.76 5.57 -9.98
C VAL A 247 5.84 5.74 -8.91
N ARG A 248 6.00 6.95 -8.33
CA ARG A 248 6.96 7.20 -7.24
C ARG A 248 6.78 6.19 -6.11
N ARG A 249 5.57 6.05 -5.58
CA ARG A 249 5.31 5.14 -4.47
C ARG A 249 5.48 3.68 -4.89
N ALA A 250 5.21 3.31 -6.14
CA ALA A 250 5.54 1.98 -6.65
C ALA A 250 7.06 1.71 -6.67
N THR A 251 7.92 2.69 -6.95
CA THR A 251 9.40 2.50 -6.87
C THR A 251 9.85 2.22 -5.44
N GLU A 252 9.22 2.87 -4.46
CA GLU A 252 9.45 2.65 -3.03
C GLU A 252 8.98 1.27 -2.56
N ILE A 253 8.00 0.64 -3.24
CA ILE A 253 7.43 -0.67 -2.85
C ILE A 253 8.13 -1.84 -3.55
N LEU A 254 8.44 -1.69 -4.84
CA LEU A 254 9.04 -2.77 -5.65
C LEU A 254 10.57 -2.79 -5.60
N SER A 255 11.20 -1.70 -5.15
CA SER A 255 12.65 -1.61 -4.93
C SER A 255 12.93 -0.76 -3.68
N PRO A 256 12.59 -1.26 -2.47
CA PRO A 256 12.58 -0.46 -1.24
C PRO A 256 13.99 -0.19 -0.71
N GLY A 257 14.40 1.07 -0.72
CA GLY A 257 15.70 1.52 -0.21
C GLY A 257 15.80 1.39 1.32
N LYS A 258 17.04 1.49 1.83
CA LYS A 258 17.33 1.29 3.27
C LYS A 258 16.46 2.12 4.23
N SER A 259 16.02 3.33 3.84
CA SER A 259 15.12 4.15 4.67
C SER A 259 13.72 3.57 4.89
N LEU A 260 13.36 2.48 4.20
CA LEU A 260 12.11 1.73 4.34
C LEU A 260 12.35 0.35 4.97
N THR A 261 13.44 -0.32 4.61
CA THR A 261 13.80 -1.66 5.14
C THR A 261 14.55 -1.63 6.47
N ASP A 262 15.21 -0.52 6.81
CA ASP A 262 15.92 -0.25 8.07
C ASP A 262 15.68 1.23 8.49
N PRO A 263 14.44 1.58 8.89
CA PRO A 263 14.07 2.97 9.20
C PRO A 263 14.70 3.46 10.51
N VAL A 264 15.18 4.71 10.53
CA VAL A 264 15.85 5.31 11.69
C VAL A 264 14.91 5.38 12.90
N GLN A 265 15.18 4.57 13.92
CA GLN A 265 14.32 4.37 15.08
C GLN A 265 14.40 5.52 16.11
N ARG A 266 13.98 6.72 15.71
CA ARG A 266 14.01 7.91 16.55
C ARG A 266 12.66 8.14 17.26
N ALA A 267 12.70 8.18 18.59
CA ALA A 267 11.59 8.65 19.41
C ALA A 267 11.33 10.16 19.19
N ARG A 268 10.07 10.58 19.23
CA ARG A 268 9.62 11.97 19.04
C ARG A 268 8.56 12.29 20.11
N LYS A 269 8.54 13.51 20.63
CA LYS A 269 7.45 14.01 21.50
C LYS A 269 6.93 15.33 20.95
N VAL A 270 5.63 15.53 21.10
CA VAL A 270 4.92 16.77 20.79
C VAL A 270 3.93 17.05 21.92
N GLU A 271 3.31 18.22 21.90
CA GLU A 271 2.07 18.45 22.64
C GLU A 271 1.02 17.42 22.22
N ASN A 272 0.41 16.75 23.21
CA ASN A 272 -0.64 15.74 23.03
C ASN A 272 -0.25 14.44 22.29
N GLY A 273 1.06 14.15 22.15
CA GLY A 273 1.49 12.82 21.71
C GLY A 273 2.99 12.50 21.84
N ALA A 274 3.30 11.20 21.83
CA ALA A 274 4.67 10.67 21.83
C ALA A 274 4.80 9.45 20.90
N LEU A 275 5.81 9.47 20.01
CA LEU A 275 6.28 8.30 19.28
C LEU A 275 7.49 7.69 20.00
N GLN A 276 7.45 6.38 20.18
CA GLN A 276 8.59 5.55 20.58
C GLN A 276 8.70 4.31 19.69
N TRP A 277 9.75 3.53 19.93
CA TRP A 277 10.01 2.29 19.22
C TRP A 277 10.18 1.16 20.25
N ILE A 278 9.47 0.06 20.05
CA ILE A 278 9.56 -1.16 20.86
C ILE A 278 9.91 -2.28 19.89
N ASP A 279 11.06 -2.93 20.07
CA ASP A 279 11.57 -4.04 19.24
C ASP A 279 11.44 -3.83 17.71
N GLY A 280 11.68 -2.59 17.23
CA GLY A 280 11.56 -2.21 15.82
C GLY A 280 10.16 -1.79 15.36
N HIS A 281 9.12 -1.92 16.18
CA HIS A 281 7.77 -1.42 15.89
C HIS A 281 7.56 0.02 16.39
N ARG A 282 6.90 0.84 15.55
CA ARG A 282 6.44 2.19 15.91
C ARG A 282 5.23 2.10 16.84
N VAL A 283 5.36 2.69 18.02
CA VAL A 283 4.29 2.80 19.01
C VAL A 283 4.06 4.27 19.33
N VAL A 284 2.82 4.74 19.13
CA VAL A 284 2.45 6.16 19.32
C VAL A 284 1.38 6.30 20.38
N THR A 285 1.66 7.03 21.45
CA THR A 285 0.66 7.43 22.45
C THR A 285 0.09 8.80 22.06
N LEU A 286 -1.24 8.94 22.04
CA LEU A 286 -1.97 10.19 21.76
C LEU A 286 -3.01 10.43 22.86
N TRP A 287 -3.23 11.67 23.28
CA TRP A 287 -4.26 12.02 24.28
C TRP A 287 -4.91 13.39 23.99
N GLY A 288 -6.13 13.62 24.48
CA GLY A 288 -6.79 14.93 24.39
C GLY A 288 -8.10 14.97 23.60
N THR A 289 -8.52 16.15 23.13
CA THR A 289 -9.66 16.33 22.22
C THR A 289 -9.36 15.77 20.82
N PRO A 290 -10.38 15.55 19.97
CA PRO A 290 -10.18 15.13 18.58
C PRO A 290 -9.16 15.98 17.81
N GLU A 291 -9.20 17.30 17.97
CA GLU A 291 -8.29 18.22 17.31
C GLU A 291 -6.85 18.04 17.80
N GLU A 292 -6.67 17.78 19.10
CA GLU A 292 -5.38 17.50 19.72
C GLU A 292 -4.80 16.16 19.23
N LEU A 293 -5.62 15.10 19.20
CA LEU A 293 -5.26 13.77 18.72
C LEU A 293 -4.79 13.80 17.25
N GLY A 294 -5.59 14.40 16.36
CA GLY A 294 -5.28 14.49 14.92
C GLY A 294 -4.05 15.35 14.65
N THR A 295 -3.91 16.46 15.38
CA THR A 295 -2.73 17.33 15.31
C THR A 295 -1.46 16.63 15.79
N ALA A 296 -1.52 15.87 16.88
CA ALA A 296 -0.39 15.12 17.40
C ALA A 296 0.01 13.96 16.46
N HIS A 297 -0.97 13.22 15.91
CA HIS A 297 -0.76 12.19 14.89
C HIS A 297 -0.01 12.77 13.67
N GLY A 298 -0.49 13.86 13.09
CA GLY A 298 0.12 14.47 11.90
C GLY A 298 1.55 14.99 12.14
N LYS A 299 1.82 15.60 13.30
CA LYS A 299 3.17 16.04 13.69
C LYS A 299 4.14 14.88 13.94
N LEU A 300 3.66 13.74 14.44
CA LEU A 300 4.49 12.57 14.78
C LEU A 300 4.76 11.64 13.61
N LEU A 301 3.85 11.54 12.63
CA LEU A 301 3.90 10.56 11.54
C LEU A 301 3.72 11.16 10.13
N PRO A 302 4.35 12.31 9.76
CA PRO A 302 4.05 12.99 8.50
C PRO A 302 4.44 12.16 7.27
N GLU A 303 5.64 11.56 7.26
CA GLU A 303 6.12 10.75 6.13
C GLU A 303 5.41 9.40 6.06
N GLU A 304 5.14 8.81 7.21
CA GLU A 304 4.41 7.55 7.34
C GLU A 304 2.95 7.71 6.85
N SER A 305 2.29 8.83 7.18
CA SER A 305 0.95 9.18 6.69
C SER A 305 0.96 9.48 5.20
N ARG A 306 1.96 10.24 4.71
CA ARG A 306 2.16 10.51 3.28
C ARG A 306 2.31 9.21 2.48
N ARG A 307 3.13 8.27 2.95
CA ARG A 307 3.29 6.94 2.33
C ARG A 307 1.99 6.15 2.30
N CYS A 308 1.20 6.18 3.38
CA CYS A 308 -0.12 5.53 3.43
C CYS A 308 -1.05 6.10 2.35
N ILE A 309 -1.18 7.43 2.30
CA ILE A 309 -1.99 8.17 1.32
C ILE A 309 -1.55 7.86 -0.12
N GLU A 310 -0.24 7.88 -0.40
CA GLU A 310 0.27 7.58 -1.74
C GLU A 310 0.11 6.10 -2.11
N SER A 311 0.25 5.18 -1.15
CA SER A 311 0.02 3.74 -1.33
C SER A 311 -1.44 3.45 -1.71
N VAL A 312 -2.39 4.16 -1.11
CA VAL A 312 -3.83 3.96 -1.33
C VAL A 312 -4.34 4.74 -2.55
N LEU A 313 -4.23 6.07 -2.53
CA LEU A 313 -4.94 6.92 -3.50
C LEU A 313 -4.26 6.98 -4.86
N TYR A 314 -2.93 6.84 -4.92
CA TYR A 314 -2.18 7.03 -6.17
C TYR A 314 -1.54 5.74 -6.69
N SER A 315 -0.92 4.92 -5.84
CA SER A 315 -0.41 3.60 -6.24
C SER A 315 -1.57 2.63 -6.48
N PHE A 316 -2.27 2.16 -5.43
CA PHE A 316 -3.44 1.30 -5.62
C PHE A 316 -4.48 1.96 -6.54
N GLY A 317 -4.72 3.27 -6.40
CA GLY A 317 -5.60 4.03 -7.29
C GLY A 317 -5.26 3.93 -8.77
N THR A 318 -4.02 4.20 -9.20
CA THR A 318 -3.62 4.08 -10.63
C THR A 318 -3.87 2.67 -11.16
N ALA A 319 -3.49 1.64 -10.41
CA ALA A 319 -3.74 0.26 -10.81
C ALA A 319 -5.25 -0.07 -10.85
N ASN A 320 -6.05 0.51 -9.95
CA ASN A 320 -7.50 0.30 -9.94
C ASN A 320 -8.21 1.01 -11.10
N VAL A 321 -7.77 2.21 -11.47
CA VAL A 321 -8.23 2.95 -12.67
C VAL A 321 -7.98 2.10 -13.93
N VAL A 322 -6.75 1.61 -14.11
CA VAL A 322 -6.35 0.75 -15.26
C VAL A 322 -7.10 -0.60 -15.27
N ARG A 323 -7.52 -1.11 -14.11
CA ARG A 323 -8.28 -2.36 -13.96
C ARG A 323 -9.78 -2.24 -14.27
N THR A 324 -10.37 -1.07 -14.08
CA THR A 324 -11.84 -0.90 -14.03
C THR A 324 -12.39 0.00 -15.12
N GLY A 325 -11.60 0.96 -15.62
CA GLY A 325 -12.13 2.05 -16.44
C GLY A 325 -13.02 3.02 -15.66
N ARG A 326 -12.86 3.13 -14.33
CA ARG A 326 -13.48 4.15 -13.46
C ARG A 326 -12.40 4.98 -12.79
N TRP A 327 -12.73 6.21 -12.38
CA TRP A 327 -11.80 7.05 -11.63
C TRP A 327 -11.88 6.73 -10.14
N PHE A 328 -10.78 6.26 -9.55
CA PHE A 328 -10.79 5.68 -8.20
C PHE A 328 -11.04 6.72 -7.09
N ARG A 329 -10.69 8.00 -7.29
CA ARG A 329 -11.03 9.07 -6.32
C ARG A 329 -12.54 9.28 -6.26
N HIS A 330 -13.25 9.24 -7.38
CA HIS A 330 -14.72 9.33 -7.41
C HIS A 330 -15.37 8.15 -6.68
N ASP A 331 -14.89 6.92 -6.91
CA ASP A 331 -15.37 5.71 -6.20
C ASP A 331 -15.29 5.87 -4.66
N LEU A 332 -14.25 6.56 -4.15
CA LEU A 332 -14.09 6.84 -2.71
C LEU A 332 -14.85 8.09 -2.23
N GLN A 333 -15.06 9.10 -3.07
CA GLN A 333 -15.89 10.26 -2.76
C GLN A 333 -17.37 9.86 -2.64
N ASP A 334 -17.87 9.03 -3.56
CA ASP A 334 -19.21 8.43 -3.51
C ASP A 334 -19.40 7.58 -2.24
N ALA A 335 -18.36 6.83 -1.83
CA ALA A 335 -18.37 6.11 -0.57
C ALA A 335 -18.41 7.07 0.63
N TYR A 336 -17.49 8.04 0.69
CA TYR A 336 -17.44 9.00 1.80
C TYR A 336 -18.75 9.81 1.93
N ALA A 337 -19.39 10.20 0.83
CA ALA A 337 -20.66 10.93 0.83
C ALA A 337 -21.81 10.11 1.47
N ARG A 338 -21.86 8.80 1.24
CA ARG A 338 -22.87 7.89 1.84
C ARG A 338 -22.55 7.54 3.31
N LEU A 339 -21.27 7.43 3.64
CA LEU A 339 -20.80 7.03 4.98
C LEU A 339 -20.75 8.19 5.98
N SER A 340 -20.39 9.40 5.55
CA SER A 340 -20.17 10.57 6.42
C SER A 340 -21.36 10.96 7.31
N PRO A 341 -22.64 10.84 6.88
CA PRO A 341 -23.80 11.02 7.77
C PRO A 341 -23.81 10.12 9.02
N HIS A 342 -23.10 8.99 8.98
CA HIS A 342 -23.02 8.01 10.06
C HIS A 342 -21.68 8.00 10.82
N ILE A 343 -20.71 8.82 10.41
CA ILE A 343 -19.44 9.02 11.13
C ILE A 343 -19.65 10.06 12.25
N PRO A 344 -19.32 9.74 13.52
CA PRO A 344 -19.39 10.69 14.63
C PRO A 344 -18.58 11.97 14.36
N GLU A 345 -19.13 13.11 14.74
CA GLU A 345 -18.49 14.42 14.51
C GLU A 345 -17.08 14.49 15.11
N ARG A 346 -16.86 13.87 16.28
CA ARG A 346 -15.52 13.75 16.90
C ARG A 346 -14.50 13.06 15.99
N HIS A 347 -14.89 12.04 15.21
CA HIS A 347 -13.96 11.37 14.29
C HIS A 347 -13.67 12.21 13.05
N LYS A 348 -14.60 13.07 12.61
CA LYS A 348 -14.37 14.05 11.54
C LYS A 348 -13.41 15.15 11.99
N GLN A 349 -13.64 15.71 13.19
CA GLN A 349 -12.76 16.73 13.81
C GLN A 349 -11.31 16.26 13.91
N GLU A 350 -11.08 15.00 14.29
CA GLU A 350 -9.75 14.38 14.30
C GLU A 350 -9.17 14.19 12.90
N THR A 351 -9.97 13.68 11.95
CA THR A 351 -9.56 13.49 10.54
C THR A 351 -9.14 14.81 9.90
N ASP A 352 -9.88 15.89 10.14
CA ASP A 352 -9.60 17.20 9.59
C ASP A 352 -8.42 17.89 10.31
N ALA A 353 -8.23 17.64 11.60
CA ALA A 353 -7.05 18.11 12.32
C ALA A 353 -5.78 17.40 11.85
N LEU A 354 -5.86 16.11 11.55
CA LEU A 354 -4.80 15.34 10.91
C LEU A 354 -4.50 15.88 9.50
N ALA A 355 -5.51 16.15 8.68
CA ALA A 355 -5.33 16.79 7.37
C ALA A 355 -4.63 18.16 7.46
N ARG A 356 -5.12 19.05 8.33
CA ARG A 356 -4.49 20.35 8.60
C ARG A 356 -3.04 20.21 9.07
N SER A 357 -2.76 19.26 9.95
CA SER A 357 -1.39 19.02 10.46
C SER A 357 -0.45 18.41 9.42
N LEU A 358 -0.97 17.68 8.43
CA LEU A 358 -0.22 17.16 7.28
C LEU A 358 -0.10 18.18 6.13
N GLN A 359 -0.72 19.35 6.26
CA GLN A 359 -0.85 20.37 5.20
C GLN A 359 -1.53 19.82 3.94
N LEU A 360 -2.55 18.99 4.15
CA LEU A 360 -3.36 18.37 3.10
C LEU A 360 -4.78 18.94 3.10
N ASP A 361 -5.41 18.86 1.94
CA ASP A 361 -6.84 19.00 1.77
C ASP A 361 -7.59 17.97 2.67
N PRO A 362 -8.64 18.39 3.42
CA PRO A 362 -9.41 17.49 4.29
C PRO A 362 -10.04 16.30 3.56
N GLU A 363 -10.61 16.50 2.37
CA GLU A 363 -11.27 15.42 1.63
C GLU A 363 -10.30 14.25 1.37
N THR A 364 -9.03 14.55 1.09
CA THR A 364 -7.96 13.57 0.86
C THR A 364 -7.69 12.65 2.05
N VAL A 365 -7.85 13.11 3.29
CA VAL A 365 -7.72 12.26 4.50
C VAL A 365 -9.06 11.62 4.87
N GLN A 366 -10.18 12.28 4.59
CA GLN A 366 -11.53 11.74 4.73
C GLN A 366 -11.74 10.49 3.83
N VAL A 367 -11.41 10.57 2.53
CA VAL A 367 -11.55 9.43 1.60
C VAL A 367 -10.59 8.29 1.88
N LEU A 368 -9.41 8.58 2.46
CA LEU A 368 -8.50 7.54 2.95
C LEU A 368 -9.15 6.72 4.07
N ASN A 369 -9.87 7.38 4.98
CA ASN A 369 -10.39 6.73 6.19
C ASN A 369 -11.62 5.84 5.96
N VAL A 370 -12.26 5.93 4.79
CA VAL A 370 -13.30 4.99 4.33
C VAL A 370 -12.78 3.90 3.39
N PHE A 371 -11.51 3.93 3.00
CA PHE A 371 -10.90 2.90 2.15
C PHE A 371 -11.04 1.44 2.67
N PRO A 372 -11.07 1.15 3.99
CA PRO A 372 -11.32 -0.21 4.50
C PRO A 372 -12.70 -0.80 4.16
N GLU A 373 -13.68 0.00 3.73
CA GLU A 373 -15.06 -0.43 3.42
C GLU A 373 -15.19 -1.27 2.13
N LEU A 374 -14.06 -1.74 1.58
CA LEU A 374 -13.92 -2.42 0.30
C LEU A 374 -13.24 -3.81 0.38
N PHE A 375 -12.91 -4.34 1.58
CA PHE A 375 -11.96 -5.46 1.73
C PHE A 375 -12.31 -6.51 2.83
N HIS A 376 -11.50 -7.57 2.98
CA HIS A 376 -11.84 -8.82 3.71
C HIS A 376 -10.67 -9.43 4.52
N CYS A 377 -10.91 -10.19 5.62
CA CYS A 377 -9.88 -10.71 6.57
C CYS A 377 -10.16 -12.12 7.21
N SER A 378 -9.75 -12.38 8.47
CA SER A 378 -10.05 -13.59 9.31
C SER A 378 -9.68 -13.41 10.81
N GLY A 379 -10.26 -14.20 11.73
CA GLY A 379 -9.94 -14.14 13.17
C GLY A 379 -10.56 -15.23 14.06
N PHE A 380 -10.15 -15.30 15.33
CA PHE A 380 -10.67 -16.25 16.34
C PHE A 380 -10.53 -15.73 17.78
N ALA A 381 -11.27 -16.32 18.70
CA ALA A 381 -11.01 -16.25 20.15
C ALA A 381 -11.07 -17.66 20.76
N VAL A 382 -10.17 -17.95 21.70
CA VAL A 382 -10.12 -19.20 22.48
C VAL A 382 -9.87 -18.87 23.94
N PHE A 383 -10.54 -19.57 24.86
CA PHE A 383 -10.47 -19.30 26.30
C PHE A 383 -10.83 -20.55 27.12
N GLY A 384 -10.92 -20.43 28.44
CA GLY A 384 -11.46 -21.48 29.31
C GLY A 384 -10.75 -22.83 29.10
N SER A 385 -11.53 -23.90 28.94
CA SER A 385 -11.01 -25.26 28.71
C SER A 385 -10.25 -25.44 27.39
N ALA A 386 -10.37 -24.53 26.41
CA ALA A 386 -9.53 -24.57 25.21
C ALA A 386 -8.07 -24.16 25.49
N THR A 387 -7.81 -23.53 26.64
CA THR A 387 -6.55 -22.85 26.96
C THR A 387 -5.91 -23.42 28.22
N LYS A 388 -4.57 -23.45 28.23
CA LYS A 388 -3.75 -24.10 29.27
C LYS A 388 -3.76 -23.38 30.62
N ASP A 389 -4.11 -22.10 30.61
CA ASP A 389 -4.18 -21.18 31.75
C ASP A 389 -5.59 -20.60 31.98
N GLY A 390 -6.58 -21.01 31.17
CA GLY A 390 -7.97 -20.54 31.21
C GLY A 390 -8.23 -19.17 30.59
N ARG A 391 -7.19 -18.48 30.09
CA ARG A 391 -7.22 -17.07 29.68
C ARG A 391 -7.78 -16.86 28.27
N LEU A 392 -8.35 -15.69 28.03
CA LEU A 392 -8.80 -15.31 26.69
C LEU A 392 -7.63 -14.89 25.79
N TYR A 393 -7.51 -15.60 24.67
CA TYR A 393 -6.60 -15.35 23.56
C TYR A 393 -7.41 -15.02 22.30
N HIS A 394 -7.36 -13.77 21.83
CA HIS A 394 -8.05 -13.30 20.63
C HIS A 394 -7.04 -13.02 19.51
N GLY A 395 -7.05 -13.84 18.45
CA GLY A 395 -6.17 -13.71 17.29
C GLY A 395 -6.88 -13.10 16.08
N ARG A 396 -6.31 -12.03 15.50
CA ARG A 396 -6.82 -11.36 14.28
C ARG A 396 -5.76 -11.39 13.18
N VAL A 397 -6.16 -11.87 11.99
CA VAL A 397 -5.33 -12.01 10.79
C VAL A 397 -5.78 -11.01 9.71
N LEU A 398 -4.98 -9.98 9.43
CA LEU A 398 -5.23 -9.00 8.36
C LEU A 398 -4.69 -9.53 7.03
N ASP A 399 -5.50 -10.21 6.22
CA ASP A 399 -5.09 -10.78 4.91
C ASP A 399 -5.10 -9.74 3.76
N TYR A 400 -4.49 -8.58 4.00
CA TYR A 400 -4.61 -7.36 3.19
C TYR A 400 -3.41 -7.01 2.26
N MET A 401 -3.39 -5.83 1.63
CA MET A 401 -2.51 -5.55 0.48
C MET A 401 -1.03 -5.28 0.83
N THR A 402 -0.28 -6.33 1.18
CA THR A 402 1.20 -6.35 1.29
C THR A 402 1.90 -5.79 0.04
N THR A 403 1.33 -6.02 -1.15
CA THR A 403 1.83 -5.51 -2.44
C THR A 403 1.60 -4.02 -2.68
N ILE A 404 1.04 -3.26 -1.74
CA ILE A 404 0.90 -1.79 -1.85
C ILE A 404 1.66 -1.01 -0.76
N GLY A 405 2.52 -1.66 0.04
CA GLY A 405 3.47 -0.93 0.89
C GLY A 405 2.94 -0.37 2.21
N LEU A 406 1.75 -0.76 2.67
CA LEU A 406 1.18 -0.25 3.92
C LEU A 406 2.02 -0.59 5.17
N GLN A 407 2.90 -1.60 5.09
CA GLN A 407 3.93 -1.87 6.08
C GLN A 407 4.77 -0.63 6.44
N ASP A 408 5.07 0.26 5.48
CA ASP A 408 5.83 1.50 5.74
C ASP A 408 5.07 2.52 6.61
N ALA A 409 3.75 2.33 6.79
CA ALA A 409 2.88 3.14 7.62
C ALA A 409 2.43 2.45 8.92
N ALA A 410 2.62 1.13 9.04
CA ALA A 410 2.14 0.30 10.16
C ALA A 410 2.56 0.83 11.55
N THR A 411 1.59 1.15 12.41
CA THR A 411 1.81 1.78 13.72
C THR A 411 0.83 1.20 14.74
N THR A 412 1.31 0.88 15.95
CA THR A 412 0.39 0.64 17.08
C THR A 412 0.14 1.95 17.80
N PHE A 413 -1.11 2.38 17.85
CA PHE A 413 -1.53 3.57 18.59
C PHE A 413 -2.05 3.17 19.97
N VAL A 414 -1.69 3.96 20.99
CA VAL A 414 -2.36 3.99 22.29
C VAL A 414 -3.07 5.34 22.38
N VAL A 415 -4.39 5.34 22.23
CA VAL A 415 -5.20 6.55 22.10
C VAL A 415 -6.01 6.75 23.39
N GLN A 416 -6.02 7.98 23.88
CA GLN A 416 -6.72 8.37 25.11
C GLN A 416 -7.61 9.59 24.84
N PRO A 417 -8.80 9.39 24.23
CA PRO A 417 -9.69 10.49 23.87
C PRO A 417 -10.36 11.06 25.12
N LYS A 418 -10.46 12.38 25.19
CA LYS A 418 -11.06 13.10 26.32
C LYS A 418 -12.54 12.71 26.49
N GLY A 419 -12.88 12.10 27.63
CA GLY A 419 -14.24 11.66 27.96
C GLY A 419 -14.64 10.29 27.40
N TYR A 420 -13.67 9.48 26.96
CA TYR A 420 -13.88 8.14 26.41
C TYR A 420 -12.82 7.16 26.96
N PHE A 421 -13.05 5.85 26.77
CA PHE A 421 -12.09 4.83 27.18
C PHE A 421 -10.78 4.91 26.37
N ALA A 422 -9.67 4.62 27.04
CA ALA A 422 -8.35 4.54 26.41
C ALA A 422 -8.20 3.20 25.69
N PHE A 423 -7.52 3.17 24.52
CA PHE A 423 -7.40 1.94 23.73
C PHE A 423 -6.11 1.79 22.94
N ALA A 424 -5.71 0.54 22.73
CA ALA A 424 -4.72 0.13 21.74
C ALA A 424 -5.39 -0.15 20.39
N ASN A 425 -4.81 0.35 19.29
CA ASN A 425 -5.25 0.12 17.92
C ASN A 425 -4.04 -0.20 17.03
N VAL A 426 -4.05 -1.35 16.37
CA VAL A 426 -3.01 -1.76 15.42
C VAL A 426 -3.44 -1.34 14.02
N GLY A 427 -2.86 -0.24 13.54
CA GLY A 427 -3.31 0.44 12.33
C GLY A 427 -2.15 1.04 11.53
N TYR A 428 -2.44 2.16 10.87
CA TYR A 428 -1.54 2.79 9.90
C TYR A 428 -1.52 4.30 10.11
N ALA A 429 -0.37 4.93 9.91
CA ALA A 429 -0.28 6.39 9.87
C ALA A 429 -1.24 6.97 8.82
N GLY A 430 -1.93 8.05 9.14
CA GLY A 430 -3.01 8.63 8.31
C GLY A 430 -4.41 8.05 8.56
N PHE A 431 -4.50 6.86 9.17
CA PHE A 431 -5.77 6.20 9.47
C PHE A 431 -6.15 6.40 10.95
N VAL A 432 -7.35 6.94 11.19
CA VAL A 432 -7.90 7.22 12.53
C VAL A 432 -8.96 6.19 12.97
N GLY A 433 -9.45 5.35 12.06
CA GLY A 433 -10.36 4.24 12.40
C GLY A 433 -9.64 3.07 13.09
N SER A 434 -10.40 2.03 13.46
CA SER A 434 -9.83 0.79 14.03
C SER A 434 -10.22 -0.42 13.19
N VAL A 435 -9.30 -1.38 13.05
CA VAL A 435 -9.56 -2.70 12.45
C VAL A 435 -9.06 -3.86 13.32
N SER A 436 -8.39 -3.55 14.42
CA SER A 436 -7.82 -4.49 15.40
C SER A 436 -7.41 -3.69 16.63
N GLY A 437 -8.09 -3.89 17.75
CA GLY A 437 -7.77 -3.17 18.97
C GLY A 437 -8.37 -3.76 20.24
N MET A 438 -7.90 -3.25 21.37
CA MET A 438 -8.46 -3.53 22.69
C MET A 438 -8.44 -2.27 23.57
N ASN A 439 -9.41 -2.12 24.45
CA ASN A 439 -9.50 -0.96 25.34
C ASN A 439 -9.03 -1.27 26.78
N ALA A 440 -8.97 -0.22 27.61
CA ALA A 440 -8.58 -0.32 29.01
C ALA A 440 -9.54 -1.19 29.84
N GLU A 441 -10.80 -1.29 29.41
CA GLU A 441 -11.87 -2.05 30.04
C GLU A 441 -11.93 -3.51 29.53
N LYS A 442 -10.81 -4.04 29.03
CA LYS A 442 -10.60 -5.46 28.61
C LYS A 442 -11.47 -5.94 27.44
N ILE A 443 -12.15 -5.05 26.72
CA ILE A 443 -12.83 -5.39 25.46
C ILE A 443 -11.81 -5.45 24.32
N SER A 444 -11.89 -6.46 23.46
CA SER A 444 -11.06 -6.64 22.27
C SER A 444 -11.87 -7.02 21.04
N LEU A 445 -11.51 -6.43 19.89
CA LEU A 445 -12.32 -6.47 18.66
C LEU A 445 -11.44 -6.81 17.44
N GLY A 446 -11.91 -7.75 16.62
CA GLY A 446 -11.28 -8.15 15.37
C GLY A 446 -12.31 -8.39 14.26
N GLU A 447 -11.95 -8.05 13.02
CA GLU A 447 -12.85 -8.08 11.86
C GLU A 447 -12.37 -9.04 10.75
N MET A 448 -13.34 -9.52 9.97
CA MET A 448 -13.25 -10.24 8.72
C MET A 448 -14.36 -9.81 7.74
N GLY A 449 -14.05 -9.08 6.67
CA GLY A 449 -15.03 -8.79 5.63
C GLY A 449 -15.55 -10.03 4.91
N GLY A 450 -16.83 -9.98 4.53
CA GLY A 450 -17.50 -10.89 3.61
C GLY A 450 -17.53 -10.33 2.19
N ARG A 451 -18.29 -10.97 1.29
CA ARG A 451 -18.30 -10.67 -0.16
C ARG A 451 -19.28 -9.56 -0.56
N GLY A 452 -20.16 -9.13 0.33
CA GLY A 452 -21.11 -8.04 0.09
C GLY A 452 -20.46 -6.64 0.15
N GLU A 453 -19.80 -6.20 -0.91
CA GLU A 453 -19.28 -4.82 -1.04
C GLU A 453 -20.36 -3.82 -1.52
N GLY A 454 -20.09 -2.51 -1.38
CA GLY A 454 -20.86 -1.43 -2.03
C GLY A 454 -22.11 -0.92 -1.29
N GLN A 455 -22.48 -1.55 -0.17
CA GLN A 455 -23.60 -1.15 0.68
C GLN A 455 -23.11 -0.17 1.75
N TRP A 456 -23.03 1.12 1.40
CA TRP A 456 -22.37 2.17 2.19
C TRP A 456 -23.34 3.10 2.95
N ASP A 457 -24.64 2.81 2.98
CA ASP A 457 -25.66 3.63 3.65
C ASP A 457 -25.76 3.26 5.15
N GLY A 458 -24.65 3.42 5.88
CA GLY A 458 -24.53 3.06 7.29
C GLY A 458 -23.23 3.54 7.93
N ALA A 459 -23.01 3.21 9.20
CA ALA A 459 -21.78 3.52 9.91
C ALA A 459 -20.64 2.62 9.41
N PRO A 460 -19.47 3.17 9.02
CA PRO A 460 -18.32 2.37 8.60
C PRO A 460 -17.94 1.33 9.65
N MET A 461 -17.51 0.14 9.21
CA MET A 461 -16.94 -0.88 10.07
C MET A 461 -15.79 -0.31 10.91
N ALA A 462 -14.90 0.45 10.28
CA ALA A 462 -13.74 1.08 10.93
C ALA A 462 -14.14 2.10 12.01
N THR A 463 -15.32 2.73 11.85
CA THR A 463 -15.93 3.65 12.80
C THR A 463 -16.60 2.87 13.94
N LEU A 464 -17.36 1.81 13.65
CA LEU A 464 -18.00 0.98 14.69
C LEU A 464 -16.99 0.30 15.60
N MET A 465 -15.90 -0.25 15.04
CA MET A 465 -14.80 -0.80 15.84
C MET A 465 -14.15 0.24 16.73
N ARG A 466 -13.88 1.45 16.21
CA ARG A 466 -13.35 2.53 17.06
C ARG A 466 -14.36 2.97 18.13
N ARG A 467 -15.65 3.09 17.78
CA ARG A 467 -16.70 3.45 18.74
C ARG A 467 -16.78 2.45 19.89
N ALA A 468 -16.77 1.13 19.66
CA ALA A 468 -16.78 0.16 20.76
C ALA A 468 -15.53 0.26 21.66
N LEU A 469 -14.35 0.54 21.10
CA LEU A 469 -13.14 0.75 21.92
C LEU A 469 -13.24 2.00 22.80
N GLU A 470 -13.90 3.06 22.31
CA GLU A 470 -14.12 4.33 23.03
C GLU A 470 -15.35 4.31 23.96
N GLU A 471 -16.37 3.51 23.64
CA GLU A 471 -17.75 3.59 24.19
C GLU A 471 -18.26 2.31 24.87
N CYS A 472 -17.52 1.19 24.92
CA CYS A 472 -18.03 -0.06 25.50
C CYS A 472 -17.12 -0.67 26.57
N ASP A 473 -17.68 -0.98 27.74
CA ASP A 473 -17.00 -1.66 28.85
C ASP A 473 -17.39 -3.14 29.04
N THR A 474 -18.43 -3.62 28.35
CA THR A 474 -18.88 -5.03 28.39
C THR A 474 -19.20 -5.58 27.00
N LEU A 475 -19.11 -6.90 26.85
CA LEU A 475 -19.53 -7.59 25.60
C LEU A 475 -21.00 -7.29 25.23
N ALA A 476 -21.85 -6.98 26.20
CA ALA A 476 -23.25 -6.62 26.00
C ALA A 476 -23.41 -5.23 25.35
N GLU A 477 -22.64 -4.22 25.78
CA GLU A 477 -22.62 -2.90 25.14
C GLU A 477 -22.16 -3.00 23.67
N VAL A 478 -21.14 -3.82 23.37
CA VAL A 478 -20.66 -4.04 21.99
C VAL A 478 -21.75 -4.68 21.11
N GLN A 479 -22.42 -5.73 21.59
CA GLN A 479 -23.53 -6.37 20.88
C GLN A 479 -24.69 -5.38 20.63
N LYS A 480 -25.01 -4.53 21.61
CA LYS A 480 -26.03 -3.48 21.48
C LYS A 480 -25.64 -2.41 20.46
N LEU A 481 -24.41 -1.88 20.52
CA LEU A 481 -23.90 -0.89 19.57
C LEU A 481 -24.01 -1.39 18.12
N TRP A 482 -23.66 -2.66 17.87
CA TRP A 482 -23.79 -3.27 16.55
C TRP A 482 -25.23 -3.52 16.11
N THR A 483 -26.13 -3.82 17.06
CA THR A 483 -27.55 -4.05 16.79
C THR A 483 -28.26 -2.75 16.40
N ASP A 484 -28.04 -1.70 17.19
CA ASP A 484 -28.70 -0.39 17.04
C ASP A 484 -28.17 0.44 15.86
N SER A 485 -26.91 0.26 15.47
CA SER A 485 -26.29 1.04 14.38
C SER A 485 -26.70 0.52 12.99
N PRO A 486 -26.92 1.40 11.99
CA PRO A 486 -26.98 0.97 10.60
C PRO A 486 -25.59 0.48 10.17
N ARG A 487 -25.51 -0.68 9.54
CA ARG A 487 -24.26 -1.39 9.22
C ARG A 487 -23.98 -1.35 7.71
N THR A 488 -22.72 -1.22 7.35
CA THR A 488 -22.23 -1.27 5.96
C THR A 488 -21.83 -2.69 5.56
N CYS A 489 -21.87 -2.97 4.25
CA CYS A 489 -21.31 -4.16 3.59
C CYS A 489 -21.65 -5.51 4.28
N GLU A 490 -20.94 -6.59 3.92
CA GLU A 490 -20.96 -7.87 4.66
C GLU A 490 -19.70 -7.93 5.54
N TYR A 491 -19.87 -8.13 6.84
CA TYR A 491 -18.75 -8.25 7.79
C TYR A 491 -18.99 -9.37 8.80
N TYR A 492 -17.89 -9.98 9.23
CA TYR A 492 -17.81 -10.94 10.30
C TYR A 492 -16.87 -10.39 11.37
N TYR A 493 -17.15 -10.67 12.64
CA TYR A 493 -16.36 -10.15 13.75
C TYR A 493 -16.13 -11.18 14.83
N VAL A 494 -15.02 -11.05 15.54
CA VAL A 494 -14.84 -11.64 16.87
C VAL A 494 -14.80 -10.49 17.87
N PHE A 495 -15.71 -10.53 18.84
CA PHE A 495 -15.69 -9.65 20.01
C PHE A 495 -15.42 -10.49 21.24
N ALA A 496 -14.55 -10.01 22.12
CA ALA A 496 -14.17 -10.74 23.32
C ALA A 496 -13.91 -9.80 24.50
N ASP A 497 -14.25 -10.29 25.69
CA ASP A 497 -14.27 -9.56 26.95
C ASP A 497 -13.39 -10.31 27.98
N GLY A 498 -12.29 -9.68 28.37
CA GLY A 498 -11.31 -10.25 29.29
C GLY A 498 -11.63 -10.09 30.78
N GLU A 499 -12.76 -9.48 31.14
CA GLU A 499 -13.27 -9.46 32.51
C GLU A 499 -14.22 -10.65 32.73
N THR A 500 -15.18 -10.83 31.82
CA THR A 500 -16.15 -11.95 31.89
C THR A 500 -15.60 -13.27 31.33
N ASN A 501 -14.49 -13.22 30.58
CA ASN A 501 -13.92 -14.35 29.84
C ASN A 501 -14.90 -14.89 28.78
N GLU A 502 -15.77 -14.05 28.22
CA GLU A 502 -16.68 -14.39 27.12
C GLU A 502 -16.14 -13.94 25.75
N ALA A 503 -16.53 -14.66 24.69
CA ALA A 503 -16.45 -14.16 23.32
C ALA A 503 -17.69 -14.53 22.50
N VAL A 504 -17.94 -13.72 21.47
CA VAL A 504 -19.01 -13.92 20.49
C VAL A 504 -18.47 -13.72 19.08
N GLY A 505 -18.78 -14.67 18.20
CA GLY A 505 -18.60 -14.50 16.76
C GLY A 505 -19.82 -13.81 16.17
N VAL A 506 -19.64 -12.90 15.23
CA VAL A 506 -20.72 -12.13 14.63
C VAL A 506 -20.70 -12.31 13.13
N ALA A 507 -21.88 -12.44 12.52
CA ALA A 507 -22.08 -12.28 11.08
C ALA A 507 -23.08 -11.13 10.86
N ALA A 508 -22.73 -10.16 10.03
CA ALA A 508 -23.47 -8.91 9.88
C ALA A 508 -23.57 -8.48 8.42
N THR A 509 -24.73 -7.95 8.08
CA THR A 509 -25.04 -7.24 6.84
C THR A 509 -25.80 -5.95 7.20
N PRO A 510 -26.18 -5.08 6.23
CA PRO A 510 -27.08 -3.97 6.53
C PRO A 510 -28.45 -4.48 7.01
N GLN A 511 -28.95 -5.58 6.40
CA GLN A 511 -30.29 -6.12 6.66
C GLN A 511 -30.36 -7.14 7.82
N SER A 512 -29.25 -7.72 8.26
CA SER A 512 -29.22 -8.77 9.28
C SER A 512 -28.01 -8.68 10.22
N ILE A 513 -28.16 -9.23 11.42
CA ILE A 513 -27.06 -9.50 12.34
C ILE A 513 -27.33 -10.79 13.10
N GLU A 514 -26.29 -11.59 13.30
CA GLU A 514 -26.32 -12.89 13.95
C GLU A 514 -25.15 -13.00 14.94
N PHE A 515 -25.45 -13.47 16.15
CA PHE A 515 -24.49 -13.64 17.23
C PHE A 515 -24.32 -15.14 17.54
N ILE A 516 -23.10 -15.63 17.36
CA ILE A 516 -22.68 -17.03 17.52
C ILE A 516 -21.86 -17.11 18.81
N ARG A 517 -22.41 -17.75 19.84
CA ARG A 517 -21.75 -17.88 21.15
C ARG A 517 -20.57 -18.85 21.10
N SER A 518 -19.64 -18.69 22.04
CA SER A 518 -18.54 -19.64 22.24
C SER A 518 -19.05 -21.08 22.38
N GLY A 519 -18.39 -22.04 21.73
CA GLY A 519 -18.81 -23.44 21.70
C GLY A 519 -20.09 -23.74 20.90
N GLN A 520 -20.73 -22.75 20.27
CA GLN A 520 -21.90 -22.95 19.42
C GLN A 520 -21.50 -23.46 18.02
N GLY A 521 -22.18 -24.50 17.53
CA GLY A 521 -22.08 -24.91 16.13
C GLY A 521 -22.91 -24.03 15.20
N HIS A 522 -22.46 -23.83 13.96
CA HIS A 522 -23.13 -23.02 12.95
C HIS A 522 -22.86 -23.59 11.55
N GLU A 523 -23.85 -23.62 10.65
CA GLU A 523 -23.76 -24.17 9.27
C GLU A 523 -22.47 -23.80 8.50
N ARG A 524 -22.21 -22.49 8.29
CA ARG A 524 -20.96 -21.96 7.68
C ARG A 524 -19.65 -22.34 8.40
N LEU A 525 -19.69 -22.75 9.66
CA LEU A 525 -18.51 -22.93 10.53
C LEU A 525 -18.25 -24.39 10.93
N GLY A 526 -19.25 -25.28 10.82
CA GLY A 526 -19.23 -26.63 11.37
C GLY A 526 -19.58 -26.70 12.86
N ASP A 527 -19.34 -27.86 13.48
CA ASP A 527 -19.70 -28.15 14.86
C ASP A 527 -19.02 -27.21 15.89
N GLY A 528 -19.64 -27.02 17.04
CA GLY A 528 -19.05 -26.25 18.13
C GLY A 528 -17.79 -26.91 18.71
N ILE A 529 -16.76 -26.12 19.01
CA ILE A 529 -15.60 -26.56 19.78
C ILE A 529 -15.65 -25.81 21.14
N PRO A 530 -15.74 -26.51 22.29
CA PRO A 530 -15.97 -25.89 23.60
C PRO A 530 -14.99 -24.75 23.92
N ASP A 531 -15.50 -23.67 24.50
CA ASP A 531 -14.75 -22.46 24.87
C ASP A 531 -13.94 -21.81 23.73
N THR A 532 -14.47 -21.86 22.49
CA THR A 532 -13.89 -21.18 21.32
C THR A 532 -14.92 -20.51 20.41
N VAL A 533 -14.44 -19.50 19.69
CA VAL A 533 -15.08 -18.84 18.54
C VAL A 533 -14.08 -18.84 17.38
N VAL A 534 -14.36 -19.52 16.27
CA VAL A 534 -13.41 -19.72 15.17
C VAL A 534 -13.99 -19.24 13.84
N LEU A 535 -13.52 -18.09 13.32
CA LEU A 535 -14.06 -17.45 12.11
C LEU A 535 -13.03 -17.34 10.97
N SER A 536 -13.20 -18.17 9.94
CA SER A 536 -12.54 -18.03 8.65
C SER A 536 -13.38 -18.68 7.55
N ALA A 537 -12.83 -18.84 6.35
CA ALA A 537 -13.52 -19.45 5.21
C ALA A 537 -12.63 -20.42 4.43
N GLY A 538 -13.25 -21.48 3.89
CA GLY A 538 -12.58 -22.49 3.06
C GLY A 538 -11.50 -23.28 3.81
N SER A 539 -10.41 -23.63 3.12
CA SER A 539 -9.30 -24.40 3.70
C SER A 539 -8.64 -23.72 4.92
N ARG A 540 -8.67 -22.39 5.02
CA ARG A 540 -8.20 -21.64 6.20
C ARG A 540 -9.02 -22.00 7.44
N LEU A 541 -10.34 -22.10 7.30
CA LEU A 541 -11.23 -22.55 8.39
C LEU A 541 -10.99 -24.01 8.75
N THR A 542 -10.84 -24.89 7.75
CA THR A 542 -10.55 -26.31 7.97
C THR A 542 -9.27 -26.52 8.78
N GLU A 543 -8.18 -25.85 8.38
CA GLU A 543 -6.90 -25.92 9.09
C GLU A 543 -6.98 -25.26 10.47
N LEU A 544 -7.57 -24.06 10.60
CA LEU A 544 -7.67 -23.38 11.90
C LEU A 544 -8.50 -24.19 12.91
N ARG A 545 -9.66 -24.74 12.50
CA ARG A 545 -10.45 -25.64 13.34
C ARG A 545 -9.67 -26.89 13.73
N LYS A 546 -8.97 -27.53 12.78
CA LYS A 546 -8.11 -28.68 13.05
C LYS A 546 -7.06 -28.33 14.12
N ARG A 547 -6.34 -27.22 13.97
CA ARG A 547 -5.31 -26.78 14.93
C ARG A 547 -5.88 -26.51 16.32
N VAL A 548 -7.04 -25.86 16.40
CA VAL A 548 -7.73 -25.56 17.65
C VAL A 548 -8.19 -26.85 18.34
N THR A 549 -8.75 -27.82 17.60
CA THR A 549 -9.14 -29.13 18.16
C THR A 549 -7.91 -29.94 18.60
N ASP A 550 -6.87 -30.04 17.76
CA ASP A 550 -5.63 -30.79 18.06
C ASP A 550 -4.88 -30.25 19.29
N LYS A 551 -5.10 -28.97 19.63
CA LYS A 551 -4.46 -28.24 20.74
C LYS A 551 -5.41 -27.78 21.86
N HIS A 552 -6.65 -28.24 21.86
CA HIS A 552 -7.60 -27.95 22.93
C HIS A 552 -7.02 -28.35 24.31
N GLY A 553 -7.22 -27.51 25.31
CA GLY A 553 -6.60 -27.62 26.65
C GLY A 553 -5.08 -27.37 26.72
N GLN A 554 -4.40 -27.13 25.60
CA GLN A 554 -2.95 -26.89 25.55
C GLN A 554 -2.59 -25.45 25.15
N ILE A 555 -3.53 -24.67 24.59
CA ILE A 555 -3.22 -23.35 23.99
C ILE A 555 -2.71 -22.38 25.07
N ASP A 556 -1.51 -21.86 24.84
CA ASP A 556 -0.91 -20.71 25.52
C ASP A 556 -0.49 -19.65 24.49
N THR A 557 0.24 -18.61 24.92
CA THR A 557 0.62 -17.48 24.07
C THR A 557 1.38 -17.89 22.80
N GLU A 558 2.28 -18.87 22.88
CA GLU A 558 3.06 -19.32 21.71
C GLU A 558 2.20 -20.14 20.75
N LEU A 559 1.36 -21.04 21.28
CA LEU A 559 0.42 -21.80 20.46
C LEU A 559 -0.66 -20.91 19.82
N ALA A 560 -1.13 -19.87 20.50
CA ALA A 560 -2.07 -18.89 19.95
C ALA A 560 -1.45 -18.04 18.82
N GLN A 561 -0.17 -17.66 18.92
CA GLN A 561 0.57 -17.07 17.80
C GLN A 561 0.73 -18.06 16.63
N TRP A 562 0.97 -19.34 16.91
CA TRP A 562 1.06 -20.41 15.90
C TRP A 562 -0.27 -20.69 15.20
N LEU A 563 -1.43 -20.55 15.86
CA LEU A 563 -2.74 -20.67 15.20
C LEU A 563 -2.87 -19.73 13.99
N MET A 564 -2.37 -18.50 14.11
CA MET A 564 -2.34 -17.49 13.03
C MET A 564 -1.26 -17.73 11.96
N SER A 565 -0.42 -18.75 12.08
CA SER A 565 0.62 -19.06 11.08
C SER A 565 0.02 -19.62 9.78
N ARG A 566 0.80 -19.60 8.69
CA ARG A 566 0.39 -20.17 7.39
C ARG A 566 0.07 -21.68 7.52
N PRO A 567 -0.91 -22.23 6.78
CA PRO A 567 -1.73 -21.59 5.75
C PRO A 567 -3.05 -20.99 6.27
N VAL A 568 -3.23 -20.78 7.59
CA VAL A 568 -4.39 -20.03 8.11
C VAL A 568 -4.31 -18.58 7.67
N ALA A 569 -3.16 -17.94 7.87
CA ALA A 569 -2.82 -16.67 7.21
C ALA A 569 -2.46 -16.88 5.73
N MET A 570 -2.85 -15.93 4.88
CA MET A 570 -2.54 -15.93 3.44
C MET A 570 -1.14 -15.37 3.17
N SER A 571 -0.69 -15.38 1.90
CA SER A 571 0.50 -14.62 1.48
C SER A 571 0.25 -13.10 1.46
N SER A 572 -1.02 -12.70 1.52
CA SER A 572 -1.48 -11.33 1.75
C SER A 572 -1.48 -10.93 3.23
N ASN A 573 -0.99 -11.75 4.16
CA ASN A 573 -1.08 -11.38 5.57
C ASN A 573 -0.18 -10.18 5.92
N LEU A 574 -0.81 -9.04 6.20
CA LEU A 574 -0.19 -7.71 6.37
C LEU A 574 0.09 -7.36 7.84
N HIS A 575 -0.77 -7.76 8.77
CA HIS A 575 -0.46 -7.83 10.19
C HIS A 575 -1.20 -8.99 10.89
N ASN A 576 -0.63 -9.48 11.98
CA ASN A 576 -1.30 -10.37 12.94
C ASN A 576 -1.28 -9.70 14.32
N VAL A 577 -2.37 -9.85 15.07
CA VAL A 577 -2.45 -9.40 16.46
C VAL A 577 -3.04 -10.52 17.32
N LEU A 578 -2.36 -10.82 18.43
CA LEU A 578 -2.91 -11.61 19.53
C LEU A 578 -3.15 -10.68 20.72
N PHE A 579 -4.40 -10.51 21.13
CA PHE A 579 -4.77 -9.83 22.36
C PHE A 579 -4.88 -10.83 23.51
N ILE A 580 -4.41 -10.43 24.69
CA ILE A 580 -4.71 -11.05 26.00
C ILE A 580 -5.37 -9.96 26.85
N PRO A 581 -6.69 -9.73 26.71
CA PRO A 581 -7.28 -8.46 27.14
C PRO A 581 -7.23 -8.27 28.66
N GLN A 582 -7.40 -9.36 29.41
CA GLN A 582 -7.29 -9.40 30.87
C GLN A 582 -5.96 -8.81 31.40
N ASP A 583 -4.85 -9.10 30.73
CA ASP A 583 -3.50 -8.65 31.10
C ASP A 583 -3.10 -7.29 30.49
N GLY A 584 -3.90 -6.73 29.58
CA GLY A 584 -3.53 -5.50 28.86
C GLY A 584 -2.54 -5.71 27.70
N LEU A 585 -2.31 -6.96 27.28
CA LEU A 585 -1.20 -7.31 26.40
C LEU A 585 -1.64 -7.52 24.96
N LEU A 586 -0.79 -7.02 24.05
CA LEU A 586 -0.88 -7.27 22.61
C LEU A 586 0.45 -7.88 22.15
N TYR A 587 0.37 -8.89 21.28
CA TYR A 587 1.51 -9.38 20.51
C TYR A 587 1.24 -9.09 19.04
N VAL A 588 2.06 -8.23 18.44
CA VAL A 588 1.84 -7.67 17.09
C VAL A 588 2.96 -8.10 16.16
N ALA A 589 2.63 -8.68 15.01
CA ALA A 589 3.57 -8.89 13.90
C ALA A 589 3.09 -8.10 12.68
N ASN A 590 4.00 -7.43 11.98
CA ASN A 590 3.73 -6.71 10.73
C ASN A 590 4.49 -7.37 9.58
N ALA A 591 3.93 -7.32 8.36
CA ALA A 591 4.64 -7.78 7.17
C ALA A 591 5.83 -6.88 6.85
N SER A 592 6.84 -7.46 6.20
CA SER A 592 7.93 -6.72 5.56
C SER A 592 7.72 -6.66 4.05
N HIS A 593 8.60 -5.97 3.32
CA HIS A 593 8.59 -5.96 1.86
C HIS A 593 8.87 -7.34 1.21
N SER A 594 9.38 -8.33 1.98
CA SER A 594 9.72 -9.66 1.49
C SER A 594 8.95 -10.81 2.15
N LYS A 595 8.23 -10.59 3.26
CA LYS A 595 7.52 -11.63 4.01
C LYS A 595 6.18 -11.16 4.60
N PRO A 596 5.13 -12.00 4.60
CA PRO A 596 3.88 -11.74 5.32
C PRO A 596 4.11 -11.73 6.85
N ALA A 597 3.20 -11.11 7.60
CA ALA A 597 3.31 -10.98 9.07
C ALA A 597 3.38 -12.34 9.80
N ALA A 598 2.69 -13.37 9.29
CA ALA A 598 2.75 -14.74 9.79
C ALA A 598 4.13 -15.44 9.62
N GLU A 599 5.11 -14.78 8.99
CA GLU A 599 6.51 -15.22 8.88
C GLU A 599 7.50 -14.22 9.54
N MET A 600 6.96 -13.26 10.31
CA MET A 600 7.68 -12.19 11.02
C MET A 600 7.52 -12.37 12.55
N PRO A 601 8.48 -11.91 13.37
CA PRO A 601 8.38 -12.00 14.83
C PRO A 601 7.25 -11.13 15.39
N TYR A 602 6.65 -11.55 16.50
CA TYR A 602 5.69 -10.76 17.26
C TYR A 602 6.40 -9.91 18.30
N VAL A 603 6.11 -8.60 18.30
CA VAL A 603 6.54 -7.65 19.34
C VAL A 603 5.47 -7.58 20.43
N LYS A 604 5.89 -7.66 21.70
CA LYS A 604 5.01 -7.52 22.86
C LYS A 604 4.79 -6.04 23.19
N ILE A 605 3.53 -5.66 23.35
CA ILE A 605 3.09 -4.31 23.73
C ILE A 605 2.17 -4.44 24.97
N ASP A 606 2.34 -3.54 25.93
CA ASP A 606 1.62 -3.50 27.21
C ASP A 606 0.82 -2.19 27.30
N LEU A 607 -0.50 -2.26 27.12
CA LEU A 607 -1.39 -1.09 27.14
C LEU A 607 -1.38 -0.41 28.52
N TYR A 608 -1.50 -1.18 29.60
CA TYR A 608 -1.58 -0.63 30.96
C TYR A 608 -0.24 0.00 31.38
N GLY A 609 0.88 -0.64 31.03
CA GLY A 609 2.22 -0.11 31.23
C GLY A 609 2.48 1.17 30.43
N LEU A 610 1.91 1.31 29.24
CA LEU A 610 2.03 2.51 28.41
C LEU A 610 1.16 3.67 28.91
N LEU A 611 -0.10 3.43 29.28
CA LEU A 611 -0.98 4.45 29.86
C LEU A 611 -0.41 5.02 31.18
N LYS A 612 0.17 4.14 32.01
CA LYS A 612 0.88 4.52 33.23
C LYS A 612 2.12 5.37 32.96
N GLN A 613 2.81 5.17 31.83
CA GLN A 613 3.96 5.98 31.42
C GLN A 613 3.58 7.35 30.86
N SER A 614 2.39 7.52 30.26
CA SER A 614 1.84 8.83 29.92
C SER A 614 1.29 9.61 31.12
N GLY A 615 1.32 9.02 32.32
CA GLY A 615 0.93 9.67 33.58
C GLY A 615 -0.56 9.58 33.89
N THR A 616 -1.29 8.65 33.26
CA THR A 616 -2.72 8.40 33.52
C THR A 616 -2.90 7.05 34.22
N SER A 617 -3.85 6.97 35.14
CA SER A 617 -4.38 5.69 35.61
C SER A 617 -5.40 5.11 34.62
N ALA A 618 -5.52 3.79 34.55
CA ALA A 618 -6.60 3.16 33.79
C ALA A 618 -8.01 3.51 34.34
N SER A 619 -8.11 3.97 35.59
CA SER A 619 -9.37 4.30 36.27
C SER A 619 -9.82 5.77 36.15
N GLU A 620 -9.06 6.64 35.47
CA GLU A 620 -9.49 8.02 35.20
C GLU A 620 -10.38 8.11 33.94
N SER A 621 -10.58 7.00 33.22
CA SER A 621 -11.51 6.88 32.08
C SER A 621 -12.99 7.00 32.47
N THR A 622 -13.36 6.50 33.65
CA THR A 622 -14.75 6.26 34.06
C THR A 622 -15.42 7.44 34.76
N ALA A 623 -14.68 8.47 35.18
CA ALA A 623 -15.18 9.57 36.01
C ALA A 623 -16.10 10.59 35.28
N ALA A 624 -16.63 10.25 34.10
CA ALA A 624 -17.39 11.14 33.22
C ALA A 624 -18.60 10.47 32.52
N ARG A 625 -19.06 9.30 33.01
CA ARG A 625 -20.32 8.65 32.61
C ARG A 625 -21.44 9.00 33.60
#